data_AF-A0A194XAY6-F1
#
_entry.id   AF-A0A194XAY6-F1
#
_cell.length_a   1.000
_cell.length_b   1.000
_cell.length_c   1.000
_cell.angle_alpha   90.00
_cell.angle_beta   90.00
_cell.angle_gamma   90.00
#
_symmetry.space_group_name_H-M   'P 1'
#
loop_
_entity.id
_entity.type
_entity.pdbx_description
1 polymer ?
#
loop_
_entity_poly.entity_id
_entity_poly.type
_entity_poly.pdbx_seq_one_letter_code
_entity_poly.pdbx_strand_id
1 'polypeptide(L)'
;MMELRLLLSLHVLLAVTLLAVSLKGVGAVDASEDCLGNASPGMSIEDNIVDIHIEHQEPLERYGSKYQSKTTLGRNTPFQHSIVACSSLSVFPISITSNEVSLNYPSAAANASNNSQLTTTSTRPVTSNTSRGHDSRYWFSSIEHVLDFALQALTASSPPVLFLSILWLYFSGSFFFDVGHWTMHKCSKSRSRILRSIGYLHEVHHLYFNRRLKFNDRYQWQNMCYELPLELSCQLFGTWLGYLLANSVGLTGPGLISKEILTLVLAFETVRSFVVACMEGRDSNHKSYSPVVPKDPHPFLVGPEYHALHHVDPSSYIGSTFKVFDWFLGTSCSLQSRRVTVAGDLGAYGPALKQELLSESVSCIEDLNILSTDSKESNGRIEVLARTDILIIGSEPGSDELIDLFKKYHKAKASQSLLLPEVWCFDTRKASLQQVKERHNDEDILYRHIVCHSERQWLGLRPEWAASMAIWWIRRGMRTVPASCDVLALFR
;
A
#
# COMPACT_ATOMS: atom_id res chain seq x y z
N MET A 1 -3.42 -4.80 -34.78
CA MET A 1 -2.13 -4.53 -34.08
C MET A 1 -1.55 -3.14 -34.37
N MET A 2 -1.60 -2.60 -35.59
CA MET A 2 -1.02 -1.27 -35.88
C MET A 2 -1.81 -0.12 -35.24
N GLU A 3 -3.14 -0.20 -35.21
CA GLU A 3 -4.00 0.78 -34.52
C GLU A 3 -3.84 0.77 -32.98
N LEU A 4 -3.46 -0.38 -32.42
CA LEU A 4 -3.22 -0.57 -30.98
C LEU A 4 -1.96 0.17 -30.51
N ARG A 5 -0.89 0.12 -31.31
CA ARG A 5 0.32 0.92 -31.06
C ARG A 5 0.02 2.41 -31.18
N LEU A 6 -0.81 2.78 -32.15
CA LEU A 6 -1.18 4.17 -32.37
C LEU A 6 -1.96 4.76 -31.17
N LEU A 7 -2.93 4.03 -30.62
CA LEU A 7 -3.75 4.51 -29.51
C LEU A 7 -2.95 4.60 -28.20
N LEU A 8 -2.09 3.61 -27.92
CA LEU A 8 -1.19 3.63 -26.77
C LEU A 8 -0.16 4.76 -26.90
N SER A 9 0.42 4.92 -28.09
CA SER A 9 1.28 6.07 -28.41
C SER A 9 0.54 7.40 -28.27
N LEU A 10 -0.77 7.47 -28.57
CA LEU A 10 -1.57 8.68 -28.41
C LEU A 10 -1.80 9.02 -26.93
N HIS A 11 -2.08 8.03 -26.08
CA HIS A 11 -2.25 8.24 -24.64
C HIS A 11 -0.93 8.60 -23.96
N VAL A 12 0.18 7.99 -24.40
CA VAL A 12 1.52 8.32 -23.92
C VAL A 12 1.94 9.70 -24.41
N LEU A 13 1.67 10.03 -25.67
CA LEU A 13 1.90 11.37 -26.20
C LEU A 13 1.05 12.39 -25.45
N LEU A 14 -0.20 12.07 -25.12
CA LEU A 14 -1.06 12.92 -24.30
C LEU A 14 -0.50 13.09 -22.89
N ALA A 15 -0.05 12.02 -22.24
CA ALA A 15 0.56 12.07 -20.91
C ALA A 15 1.87 12.89 -20.91
N VAL A 16 2.74 12.67 -21.91
CA VAL A 16 3.97 13.45 -22.11
C VAL A 16 3.65 14.92 -22.46
N THR A 17 2.59 15.17 -23.23
CA THR A 17 2.16 16.53 -23.57
C THR A 17 1.57 17.22 -22.35
N LEU A 18 0.78 16.53 -21.54
CA LEU A 18 0.25 17.05 -20.28
C LEU A 18 1.39 17.32 -19.29
N LEU A 19 2.38 16.43 -19.20
CA LEU A 19 3.61 16.64 -18.44
C LEU A 19 4.38 17.88 -18.95
N ALA A 20 4.56 18.02 -20.27
CA ALA A 20 5.21 19.17 -20.89
C ALA A 20 4.44 20.48 -20.71
N VAL A 21 3.10 20.43 -20.70
CA VAL A 21 2.22 21.58 -20.42
C VAL A 21 2.29 21.95 -18.94
N SER A 22 2.30 20.99 -18.02
CA SER A 22 2.54 21.22 -16.60
C SER A 22 3.93 21.82 -16.35
N LEU A 23 4.95 21.38 -17.09
CA LEU A 23 6.31 21.95 -17.03
C LEU A 23 6.35 23.39 -17.57
N LYS A 24 5.50 23.75 -18.55
CA LYS A 24 5.38 25.13 -19.06
C LYS A 24 4.50 26.03 -18.19
N GLY A 25 3.52 25.49 -17.47
CA GLY A 25 2.56 26.26 -16.66
C GLY A 25 3.07 26.73 -15.30
N VAL A 26 4.23 26.25 -14.84
CA VAL A 26 4.82 26.61 -13.53
C VAL A 26 5.65 27.91 -13.58
N GLY A 27 5.76 28.55 -14.74
CA GLY A 27 6.46 29.81 -14.95
C GLY A 27 5.54 30.98 -15.25
N ALA A 28 4.66 31.37 -14.32
CA ALA A 28 4.09 32.71 -14.17
C ALA A 28 2.95 32.69 -13.14
N VAL A 29 3.27 32.74 -11.85
CA VAL A 29 2.36 33.31 -10.86
C VAL A 29 3.19 34.34 -10.09
N ASP A 30 3.34 35.52 -10.68
CA ASP A 30 3.65 36.72 -9.91
C ASP A 30 2.40 37.05 -9.09
N ALA A 31 2.54 37.00 -7.77
CA ALA A 31 1.53 37.48 -6.86
C ALA A 31 1.50 39.01 -6.92
N SER A 32 0.56 39.59 -7.68
CA SER A 32 0.10 40.95 -7.40
C SER A 32 -0.99 40.88 -6.34
N GLU A 33 -0.67 41.30 -5.13
CA GLU A 33 -1.65 41.82 -4.19
C GLU A 33 -2.30 43.05 -4.85
N ASP A 34 -3.57 42.95 -5.23
CA ASP A 34 -4.51 44.07 -5.13
C ASP A 34 -5.93 43.66 -5.53
N CYS A 35 -6.88 44.35 -4.90
CA CYS A 35 -8.32 44.43 -5.19
C CYS A 35 -9.26 43.45 -4.43
N LEU A 36 -9.59 43.88 -3.20
CA LEU A 36 -10.90 43.71 -2.57
C LEU A 36 -12.02 44.28 -3.47
N GLY A 37 -13.05 43.47 -3.73
CA GLY A 37 -14.27 43.90 -4.42
C GLY A 37 -15.43 42.97 -4.12
N ASN A 38 -16.40 43.48 -3.35
CA ASN A 38 -17.65 42.82 -2.94
C ASN A 38 -18.51 42.35 -4.12
N ALA A 39 -19.10 41.17 -4.01
CA ALA A 39 -20.36 40.82 -4.69
C ALA A 39 -21.18 39.82 -3.86
N SER A 40 -22.46 40.15 -3.67
CA SER A 40 -23.50 39.32 -3.04
C SER A 40 -24.36 38.62 -4.12
N PRO A 41 -25.21 37.64 -3.78
CA PRO A 41 -25.48 36.47 -4.60
C PRO A 41 -26.81 36.52 -5.37
N GLY A 42 -26.90 35.67 -6.40
CA GLY A 42 -28.19 35.25 -6.93
C GLY A 42 -28.07 34.46 -8.22
N MET A 43 -28.25 33.13 -8.16
CA MET A 43 -28.99 32.37 -9.18
C MET A 43 -29.14 30.90 -8.77
N SER A 44 -30.40 30.49 -8.63
CA SER A 44 -30.85 29.10 -8.59
C SER A 44 -30.74 28.47 -9.97
N ILE A 45 -30.27 27.23 -10.06
CA ILE A 45 -30.34 26.41 -11.27
C ILE A 45 -31.14 25.15 -10.95
N GLU A 46 -32.18 24.95 -11.76
CA GLU A 46 -33.10 23.81 -11.78
C GLU A 46 -32.42 22.52 -12.26
N ASP A 47 -32.90 21.42 -11.69
CA ASP A 47 -32.57 20.04 -12.06
C ASP A 47 -33.08 19.70 -13.47
N ASN A 48 -32.21 19.11 -14.30
CA ASN A 48 -32.60 18.29 -15.45
C ASN A 48 -31.79 17.00 -15.43
N ILE A 49 -32.40 15.95 -14.88
CA ILE A 49 -31.89 14.57 -14.93
C ILE A 49 -32.39 13.94 -16.23
N VAL A 50 -31.45 13.54 -17.09
CA VAL A 50 -31.69 12.70 -18.27
C VAL A 50 -31.47 11.24 -17.87
N ASP A 51 -32.54 10.45 -17.93
CA ASP A 51 -32.50 8.99 -17.79
C ASP A 51 -31.73 8.35 -18.95
N ILE A 52 -30.64 7.65 -18.65
CA ILE A 52 -29.97 6.75 -19.58
C ILE A 52 -30.22 5.32 -19.12
N HIS A 53 -31.07 4.62 -19.87
CA HIS A 53 -31.37 3.20 -19.71
C HIS A 53 -30.21 2.38 -20.30
N ILE A 54 -29.43 1.72 -19.45
CA ILE A 54 -28.43 0.73 -19.87
C ILE A 54 -28.94 -0.65 -19.50
N GLU A 55 -29.08 -1.48 -20.53
CA GLU A 55 -29.60 -2.83 -20.51
C GLU A 55 -28.73 -3.77 -19.66
N HIS A 56 -29.38 -4.49 -18.75
CA HIS A 56 -28.81 -5.41 -17.79
C HIS A 56 -28.39 -6.75 -18.43
N GLN A 57 -27.17 -7.21 -18.16
CA GLN A 57 -26.85 -8.65 -18.13
C GLN A 57 -26.80 -9.14 -16.67
N GLU A 58 -27.43 -10.29 -16.46
CA GLU A 58 -27.76 -10.93 -15.18
C GLU A 58 -26.55 -11.38 -14.32
N PRO A 59 -26.75 -11.63 -12.99
CA PRO A 59 -25.68 -11.78 -12.03
C PRO A 59 -25.16 -13.22 -11.85
N LEU A 60 -23.85 -13.30 -11.59
CA LEU A 60 -23.14 -14.50 -11.13
C LEU A 60 -23.76 -15.10 -9.84
N GLU A 61 -23.94 -16.41 -9.89
CA GLU A 61 -24.44 -17.28 -8.83
C GLU A 61 -23.68 -17.11 -7.50
N ARG A 62 -24.43 -16.80 -6.44
CA ARG A 62 -23.98 -16.99 -5.05
C ARG A 62 -23.98 -18.46 -4.71
N TYR A 63 -22.79 -19.03 -4.51
CA TYR A 63 -22.62 -20.30 -3.80
C TYR A 63 -23.03 -20.12 -2.33
N GLY A 64 -24.24 -20.58 -1.99
CA GLY A 64 -24.76 -20.62 -0.64
C GLY A 64 -24.35 -21.91 0.08
N SER A 65 -23.46 -21.80 1.06
CA SER A 65 -23.23 -22.86 2.05
C SER A 65 -24.26 -22.71 3.18
N LYS A 66 -25.33 -23.51 3.13
CA LYS A 66 -26.22 -23.75 4.27
C LYS A 66 -25.48 -24.63 5.29
N TYR A 67 -25.14 -24.08 6.43
CA TYR A 67 -24.98 -24.86 7.66
C TYR A 67 -25.89 -24.26 8.73
N GLN A 68 -26.94 -25.02 9.06
CA GLN A 68 -27.76 -24.79 10.24
C GLN A 68 -26.98 -25.31 11.46
N SER A 69 -26.66 -24.44 12.42
CA SER A 69 -26.43 -24.87 13.80
C SER A 69 -27.53 -24.32 14.69
N LYS A 70 -28.39 -25.23 15.18
CA LYS A 70 -29.23 -25.02 16.35
C LYS A 70 -28.33 -24.99 17.59
N THR A 71 -28.38 -23.90 18.36
CA THR A 71 -28.51 -23.98 19.81
C THR A 71 -28.88 -22.61 20.41
N THR A 72 -30.03 -22.62 21.09
CA THR A 72 -30.52 -21.66 22.07
C THR A 72 -29.64 -21.62 23.33
N LEU A 73 -29.31 -20.44 23.85
CA LEU A 73 -29.61 -20.04 25.23
C LEU A 73 -29.41 -18.53 25.39
N GLY A 74 -30.41 -17.86 25.98
CA GLY A 74 -30.41 -16.41 26.15
C GLY A 74 -29.71 -15.92 27.42
N ARG A 75 -29.33 -14.65 27.41
CA ARG A 75 -29.37 -13.76 28.57
C ARG A 75 -29.23 -12.32 28.11
N ASN A 76 -30.25 -11.51 28.37
CA ASN A 76 -30.24 -10.06 28.21
C ASN A 76 -29.52 -9.43 29.40
N THR A 77 -28.54 -8.57 29.14
CA THR A 77 -28.14 -7.48 30.04
C THR A 77 -27.84 -6.22 29.21
N PRO A 78 -28.29 -5.03 29.62
CA PRO A 78 -27.98 -3.79 28.93
C PRO A 78 -26.66 -3.23 29.46
N PHE A 79 -25.69 -2.97 28.57
CA PHE A 79 -24.48 -2.23 28.92
C PHE A 79 -24.67 -0.76 28.59
N GLN A 80 -24.58 0.08 29.64
CA GLN A 80 -24.48 1.53 29.55
C GLN A 80 -23.09 1.93 29.02
N HIS A 81 -23.07 2.83 28.03
CA HIS A 81 -21.86 3.52 27.60
C HIS A 81 -21.51 4.63 28.58
N SER A 82 -20.42 4.48 29.33
CA SER A 82 -19.74 5.60 29.99
C SER A 82 -18.61 6.10 29.09
N ILE A 83 -18.81 7.29 28.53
CA ILE A 83 -17.79 8.05 27.80
C ILE A 83 -16.90 8.72 28.85
N VAL A 84 -15.65 8.26 28.97
CA VAL A 84 -14.61 8.97 29.73
C VAL A 84 -13.86 9.86 28.74
N ALA A 85 -14.09 11.16 28.85
CA ALA A 85 -13.32 12.19 28.18
C ALA A 85 -11.93 12.28 28.82
N CYS A 86 -10.88 12.10 28.03
CA CYS A 86 -9.50 12.30 28.46
C CYS A 86 -9.00 13.66 27.97
N SER A 87 -8.46 14.41 28.90
CA SER A 87 -8.11 15.83 28.83
C SER A 87 -6.94 16.13 27.88
N SER A 88 -7.00 17.33 27.32
CA SER A 88 -6.03 18.06 26.51
C SER A 88 -4.59 18.05 27.04
N LEU A 89 -3.64 17.70 26.18
CA LEU A 89 -2.20 17.96 26.35
C LEU A 89 -1.87 19.39 25.89
N SER A 90 -1.24 20.14 26.80
CA SER A 90 -0.71 21.48 26.62
C SER A 90 0.48 21.52 25.67
N VAL A 91 0.41 22.38 24.65
CA VAL A 91 1.51 22.69 23.71
C VAL A 91 2.40 23.77 24.31
N PHE A 92 3.70 23.51 24.40
CA PHE A 92 4.73 24.53 24.70
C PHE A 92 5.07 25.31 23.42
N PRO A 93 5.17 26.65 23.47
CA PRO A 93 5.64 27.42 22.32
C PRO A 93 7.18 27.39 22.25
N ILE A 94 7.71 27.04 21.08
CA ILE A 94 9.12 27.23 20.72
C ILE A 94 9.20 28.59 19.99
N SER A 95 9.87 29.57 20.61
CA SER A 95 10.27 30.81 19.93
C SER A 95 11.52 30.55 19.08
N ILE A 96 11.42 30.81 17.79
CA ILE A 96 12.55 30.85 16.86
C ILE A 96 12.82 32.32 16.54
N THR A 97 14.00 32.81 16.93
CA THR A 97 14.49 34.14 16.56
C THR A 97 15.13 34.09 15.18
N SER A 98 14.58 34.85 14.23
CA SER A 98 15.16 35.10 12.91
C SER A 98 16.21 36.20 12.99
N ASN A 99 17.47 35.88 12.66
CA ASN A 99 18.50 36.87 12.39
C ASN A 99 18.40 37.29 10.92
N GLU A 100 18.08 38.56 10.69
CA GLU A 100 18.18 39.19 9.36
C GLU A 100 19.66 39.35 8.98
N VAL A 101 20.03 38.83 7.80
CA VAL A 101 21.29 39.13 7.13
C VAL A 101 20.96 39.90 5.87
N SER A 102 21.21 41.21 5.89
CA SER A 102 21.05 42.10 4.75
C SER A 102 22.22 41.91 3.77
N LEU A 103 21.94 41.44 2.55
CA LEU A 103 22.89 41.42 1.44
C LEU A 103 22.55 42.52 0.44
N ASN A 104 23.48 43.47 0.31
CA ASN A 104 23.47 44.54 -0.69
C ASN A 104 23.77 43.97 -2.09
N TYR A 105 22.90 44.27 -3.07
CA TYR A 105 23.20 44.12 -4.49
C TYR A 105 23.52 45.48 -5.11
N PRO A 106 24.60 45.61 -5.92
CA PRO A 106 24.82 46.78 -6.74
C PRO A 106 24.04 46.67 -8.07
N SER A 107 23.33 47.74 -8.39
CA SER A 107 22.67 47.98 -9.67
C SER A 107 23.68 48.30 -10.76
N ALA A 108 23.62 47.58 -11.88
CA ALA A 108 24.39 47.88 -13.09
C ALA A 108 23.43 48.21 -14.25
N ALA A 109 23.82 49.25 -14.96
CA ALA A 109 23.01 50.07 -15.85
C ALA A 109 22.63 49.39 -17.18
N ALA A 110 21.45 49.79 -17.66
CA ALA A 110 20.96 49.55 -19.00
C ALA A 110 21.72 50.40 -20.03
N ASN A 111 22.11 49.79 -21.15
CA ASN A 111 22.45 50.48 -22.39
C ASN A 111 21.61 49.87 -23.52
N ALA A 112 20.50 50.54 -23.84
CA ALA A 112 19.71 50.28 -25.03
C ALA A 112 20.32 51.06 -26.20
N SER A 113 20.75 50.34 -27.26
CA SER A 113 21.09 50.95 -28.54
C SER A 113 20.01 50.58 -29.57
N ASN A 114 19.30 51.62 -30.00
CA ASN A 114 18.35 51.57 -31.10
C ASN A 114 19.11 51.50 -32.42
N ASN A 115 18.85 50.48 -33.24
CA ASN A 115 19.16 50.50 -34.66
C ASN A 115 17.98 49.90 -35.43
N SER A 116 17.11 50.80 -35.91
CA SER A 116 16.04 50.52 -36.85
C SER A 116 16.59 50.62 -38.27
N GLN A 117 16.88 49.46 -38.90
CA GLN A 117 17.09 49.39 -40.35
C GLN A 117 15.86 48.85 -41.06
N LEU A 118 15.27 49.76 -41.83
CA LEU A 118 14.25 49.58 -42.85
C LEU A 118 14.74 48.58 -43.90
N THR A 119 14.04 47.46 -44.11
CA THR A 119 14.31 46.59 -45.26
C THR A 119 13.03 46.29 -46.02
N THR A 120 13.10 46.63 -47.31
CA THR A 120 12.07 46.58 -48.34
C THR A 120 11.63 45.17 -48.70
N THR A 121 10.32 45.01 -48.82
CA THR A 121 9.58 43.85 -49.28
C THR A 121 9.86 43.58 -50.77
N SER A 122 10.36 42.38 -51.10
CA SER A 122 10.39 41.83 -52.45
C SER A 122 9.72 40.45 -52.44
N THR A 123 8.52 40.38 -52.99
CA THR A 123 7.73 39.17 -53.15
C THR A 123 8.13 38.45 -54.44
N ARG A 124 8.65 37.22 -54.30
CA ARG A 124 8.85 36.29 -55.42
C ARG A 124 8.15 34.98 -55.10
N PRO A 125 7.37 34.39 -56.02
CA PRO A 125 6.66 33.14 -55.76
C PRO A 125 7.64 31.97 -55.89
N VAL A 126 7.87 31.25 -54.80
CA VAL A 126 8.61 29.98 -54.81
C VAL A 126 7.59 28.84 -54.81
N THR A 127 7.44 28.23 -55.97
CA THR A 127 6.89 26.89 -56.12
C THR A 127 8.02 25.89 -55.87
N SER A 128 7.95 25.10 -54.79
CA SER A 128 8.76 23.90 -54.69
C SER A 128 8.11 22.85 -53.79
N ASN A 129 7.81 21.72 -54.42
CA ASN A 129 7.47 20.42 -53.86
C ASN A 129 8.09 20.16 -52.49
N THR A 130 7.27 20.12 -51.46
CA THR A 130 7.64 19.59 -50.15
C THR A 130 7.62 18.07 -50.19
N SER A 131 8.76 17.49 -50.56
CA SER A 131 9.06 16.10 -50.22
C SER A 131 9.01 15.99 -48.70
N ARG A 132 8.10 15.14 -48.20
CA ARG A 132 7.84 14.84 -46.80
C ARG A 132 9.01 14.04 -46.20
N GLY A 133 10.19 14.66 -46.15
CA GLY A 133 11.32 14.17 -45.38
C GLY A 133 11.00 14.40 -43.90
N HIS A 134 10.45 13.38 -43.25
CA HIS A 134 10.21 13.40 -41.81
C HIS A 134 11.55 13.67 -41.10
N ASP A 135 11.71 14.89 -40.58
CA ASP A 135 12.92 15.41 -39.93
C ASP A 135 13.28 14.55 -38.72
N SER A 136 14.30 13.70 -38.87
CA SER A 136 14.98 13.04 -37.75
C SER A 136 15.60 14.04 -36.77
N ARG A 137 15.82 15.29 -37.19
CA ARG A 137 16.41 16.38 -36.38
C ARG A 137 15.57 16.81 -35.17
N TYR A 138 14.23 16.72 -35.25
CA TYR A 138 13.39 17.09 -34.10
C TYR A 138 13.54 16.11 -32.92
N TRP A 139 13.70 14.82 -33.21
CA TRP A 139 13.85 13.78 -32.19
C TRP A 139 15.16 13.91 -31.40
N PHE A 140 16.27 14.19 -32.07
CA PHE A 140 17.56 14.37 -31.41
C PHE A 140 17.56 15.57 -30.47
N SER A 141 16.95 16.69 -30.88
CA SER A 141 16.85 17.88 -30.03
C SER A 141 16.08 17.59 -28.74
N SER A 142 14.98 16.82 -28.78
CA SER A 142 14.23 16.48 -27.56
C SER A 142 15.02 15.61 -26.59
N ILE A 143 15.85 14.68 -27.08
CA ILE A 143 16.68 13.82 -26.23
C ILE A 143 17.77 14.64 -25.52
N GLU A 144 18.43 15.55 -26.23
CA GLU A 144 19.45 16.43 -25.64
C GLU A 144 18.88 17.27 -24.50
N HIS A 145 17.69 17.87 -24.68
CA HIS A 145 17.05 18.65 -23.63
C HIS A 145 16.71 17.80 -22.39
N VAL A 146 16.27 16.56 -22.58
CA VAL A 146 15.97 15.64 -21.46
C VAL A 146 17.24 15.23 -20.73
N LEU A 147 18.32 14.96 -21.46
CA LEU A 147 19.61 14.60 -20.88
C LEU A 147 20.24 15.78 -20.12
N ASP A 148 20.21 16.98 -20.69
CA ASP A 148 20.71 18.19 -20.03
C ASP A 148 19.91 18.49 -18.76
N PHE A 149 18.58 18.33 -18.81
CA PHE A 149 17.73 18.50 -17.66
C PHE A 149 18.01 17.45 -16.57
N ALA A 150 18.16 16.18 -16.94
CA ALA A 150 18.51 15.13 -16.00
C ALA A 150 19.89 15.38 -15.38
N LEU A 151 20.87 15.81 -16.17
CA LEU A 151 22.19 16.17 -15.68
C LEU A 151 22.14 17.35 -14.70
N GLN A 152 21.33 18.37 -14.99
CA GLN A 152 21.08 19.48 -14.06
C GLN A 152 20.45 18.97 -12.75
N ALA A 153 19.43 18.12 -12.81
CA ALA A 153 18.83 17.51 -11.61
C ALA A 153 19.85 16.74 -10.75
N LEU A 154 20.73 15.97 -11.40
CA LEU A 154 21.74 15.14 -10.75
C LEU A 154 22.90 15.95 -10.15
N THR A 155 23.15 17.17 -10.66
CA THR A 155 24.27 18.03 -10.25
C THR A 155 23.86 19.21 -9.39
N ALA A 156 22.56 19.53 -9.31
CA ALA A 156 22.02 20.65 -8.54
C ALA A 156 22.14 20.49 -7.01
N SER A 157 22.30 19.26 -6.53
CA SER A 157 22.33 18.92 -5.10
C SER A 157 23.46 17.93 -4.79
N SER A 158 23.93 17.93 -3.54
CA SER A 158 24.89 16.91 -3.10
C SER A 158 24.28 15.49 -3.21
N PRO A 159 25.08 14.43 -3.43
CA PRO A 159 24.54 13.07 -3.59
C PRO A 159 23.64 12.58 -2.44
N PRO A 160 23.93 12.86 -1.15
CA PRO A 160 23.01 12.49 -0.05
C PRO A 160 21.67 13.22 -0.14
N VAL A 161 21.68 14.51 -0.46
CA VAL A 161 20.45 15.30 -0.59
C VAL A 161 19.64 14.81 -1.78
N LEU A 162 20.28 14.55 -2.93
CA LEU A 162 19.63 14.00 -4.11
C LEU A 162 18.95 12.67 -3.77
N PHE A 163 19.66 11.74 -3.11
CA PHE A 163 19.11 10.45 -2.71
C PHE A 163 17.91 10.59 -1.77
N LEU A 164 18.03 11.39 -0.71
CA LEU A 164 16.94 11.62 0.25
C LEU A 164 15.74 12.32 -0.40
N SER A 165 15.99 13.24 -1.34
CA SER A 165 14.94 13.94 -2.08
C SER A 165 14.16 12.98 -2.98
N ILE A 166 14.85 12.13 -3.74
CA ILE A 166 14.22 11.10 -4.57
C ILE A 166 13.44 10.13 -3.69
N LEU A 167 14.04 9.66 -2.59
CA LEU A 167 13.39 8.74 -1.65
C LEU A 167 12.11 9.34 -1.05
N TRP A 168 12.16 10.60 -0.59
CA TRP A 168 10.99 11.30 -0.04
C TRP A 168 9.86 11.43 -1.06
N LEU A 169 10.18 11.88 -2.26
CA LEU A 169 9.20 12.12 -3.32
C LEU A 169 8.54 10.80 -3.77
N TYR A 170 9.36 9.79 -4.05
CA TYR A 170 8.87 8.47 -4.45
C TYR A 170 8.08 7.77 -3.32
N PHE A 171 8.51 7.93 -2.07
CA PHE A 171 7.76 7.47 -0.90
C PHE A 171 6.39 8.15 -0.82
N SER A 172 6.33 9.46 -1.03
CA SER A 172 5.08 10.23 -1.00
C SER A 172 4.10 9.77 -2.08
N GLY A 173 4.58 9.55 -3.30
CA GLY A 173 3.79 8.97 -4.40
C GLY A 173 3.23 7.58 -4.07
N SER A 174 4.09 6.67 -3.62
CA SER A 174 3.68 5.31 -3.23
C SER A 174 2.69 5.31 -2.06
N PHE A 175 2.94 6.09 -1.02
CA PHE A 175 2.05 6.16 0.15
C PHE A 175 0.66 6.71 -0.23
N PHE A 176 0.59 7.72 -1.10
CA PHE A 176 -0.69 8.23 -1.58
C PHE A 176 -1.45 7.18 -2.40
N PHE A 177 -0.76 6.42 -3.24
CA PHE A 177 -1.36 5.29 -3.94
C PHE A 177 -1.88 4.23 -2.96
N ASP A 178 -1.17 3.90 -1.88
CA ASP A 178 -1.64 2.94 -0.87
C ASP A 178 -2.95 3.39 -0.20
N VAL A 179 -3.08 4.69 0.11
CA VAL A 179 -4.32 5.29 0.63
C VAL A 179 -5.46 5.17 -0.39
N GLY A 180 -5.19 5.49 -1.65
CA GLY A 180 -6.14 5.34 -2.75
C GLY A 180 -6.57 3.89 -2.93
N HIS A 181 -5.61 2.96 -2.96
CA HIS A 181 -5.78 1.53 -3.08
C HIS A 181 -6.68 0.97 -1.98
N TRP A 182 -6.38 1.28 -0.71
CA TRP A 182 -7.24 0.94 0.42
C TRP A 182 -8.66 1.49 0.26
N THR A 183 -8.78 2.75 -0.13
CA THR A 183 -10.07 3.42 -0.31
C THR A 183 -10.90 2.74 -1.39
N MET A 184 -10.29 2.36 -2.50
CA MET A 184 -10.96 1.64 -3.60
C MET A 184 -11.49 0.27 -3.15
N HIS A 185 -10.75 -0.46 -2.32
CA HIS A 185 -11.24 -1.70 -1.69
C HIS A 185 -12.44 -1.47 -0.75
N LYS A 186 -12.48 -0.35 -0.03
CA LYS A 186 -13.66 0.01 0.78
C LYS A 186 -14.85 0.39 -0.10
N CYS A 187 -14.58 1.13 -1.18
CA CYS A 187 -15.56 1.55 -2.17
C CYS A 187 -16.21 0.37 -2.90
N SER A 188 -15.43 -0.66 -3.29
CA SER A 188 -15.94 -1.86 -3.98
C SER A 188 -16.94 -2.66 -3.11
N LYS A 189 -16.77 -2.61 -1.78
CA LYS A 189 -17.66 -3.25 -0.79
C LYS A 189 -18.83 -2.35 -0.35
N SER A 190 -18.93 -1.12 -0.86
CA SER A 190 -19.95 -0.14 -0.43
C SER A 190 -21.36 -0.50 -0.89
N ARG A 191 -22.38 -0.05 -0.15
CA ARG A 191 -23.79 -0.13 -0.56
C ARG A 191 -24.14 0.86 -1.66
N SER A 192 -23.39 1.97 -1.82
CA SER A 192 -23.61 2.96 -2.87
C SER A 192 -23.13 2.46 -4.24
N ARG A 193 -23.96 2.64 -5.28
CA ARG A 193 -23.61 2.28 -6.66
C ARG A 193 -22.41 3.08 -7.16
N ILE A 194 -22.38 4.39 -6.89
CA ILE A 194 -21.29 5.29 -7.34
C ILE A 194 -19.96 4.86 -6.73
N LEU A 195 -19.95 4.61 -5.41
CA LEU A 195 -18.72 4.15 -4.74
C LEU A 195 -18.26 2.80 -5.27
N ARG A 196 -19.18 1.86 -5.56
CA ARG A 196 -18.79 0.60 -6.19
C ARG A 196 -18.21 0.79 -7.59
N SER A 197 -18.74 1.71 -8.39
CA SER A 197 -18.16 2.04 -9.71
C SER A 197 -16.74 2.58 -9.60
N ILE A 198 -16.45 3.38 -8.57
CA ILE A 198 -15.07 3.84 -8.29
C ILE A 198 -14.20 2.66 -7.89
N GLY A 199 -14.66 1.82 -6.96
CA GLY A 199 -13.92 0.62 -6.54
C GLY A 199 -13.68 -0.39 -7.66
N TYR A 200 -14.57 -0.43 -8.66
CA TYR A 200 -14.43 -1.30 -9.83
C TYR A 200 -13.17 -1.00 -10.65
N LEU A 201 -12.71 0.26 -10.68
CA LEU A 201 -11.50 0.64 -11.40
C LEU A 201 -10.28 -0.17 -10.94
N HIS A 202 -10.20 -0.49 -9.65
CA HIS A 202 -9.17 -1.36 -9.09
C HIS A 202 -9.60 -2.83 -9.02
N GLU A 203 -10.88 -3.16 -8.88
CA GLU A 203 -11.33 -4.57 -8.90
C GLU A 203 -10.95 -5.28 -10.21
N VAL A 204 -10.96 -4.56 -11.34
CA VAL A 204 -10.51 -5.10 -12.64
C VAL A 204 -9.11 -5.69 -12.58
N HIS A 205 -8.22 -5.13 -11.77
CA HIS A 205 -6.89 -5.64 -11.55
C HIS A 205 -6.89 -6.99 -10.82
N HIS A 206 -7.72 -7.15 -9.79
CA HIS A 206 -7.97 -8.45 -9.13
C HIS A 206 -8.70 -9.45 -10.03
N LEU A 207 -9.39 -9.00 -11.09
CA LEU A 207 -9.97 -9.88 -12.10
C LEU A 207 -8.95 -10.30 -13.15
N TYR A 208 -8.02 -9.41 -13.50
CA TYR A 208 -6.91 -9.67 -14.41
C TYR A 208 -5.88 -10.61 -13.77
N PHE A 209 -5.41 -10.31 -12.57
CA PHE A 209 -4.56 -11.20 -11.78
C PHE A 209 -5.35 -11.68 -10.56
N ASN A 210 -5.86 -12.90 -10.62
CA ASN A 210 -6.89 -13.34 -9.66
C ASN A 210 -6.32 -13.83 -8.32
N ARG A 211 -7.22 -14.13 -7.38
CA ARG A 211 -6.90 -14.70 -6.06
C ARG A 211 -6.19 -16.05 -6.09
N ARG A 212 -6.14 -16.72 -7.25
CA ARG A 212 -5.35 -17.94 -7.50
C ARG A 212 -4.01 -17.63 -8.17
N LEU A 213 -3.64 -16.36 -8.25
CA LEU A 213 -2.41 -15.82 -8.81
C LEU A 213 -2.22 -16.22 -10.28
N LYS A 214 -3.32 -16.21 -11.03
CA LYS A 214 -3.34 -16.48 -12.47
C LYS A 214 -3.84 -15.28 -13.24
N PHE A 215 -3.15 -14.98 -14.33
CA PHE A 215 -3.60 -13.98 -15.29
C PHE A 215 -4.84 -14.45 -16.06
N ASN A 216 -5.72 -13.51 -16.35
CA ASN A 216 -6.96 -13.71 -17.10
C ASN A 216 -7.04 -12.66 -18.21
N ASP A 217 -6.60 -13.06 -19.41
CA ASP A 217 -6.44 -12.15 -20.55
C ASP A 217 -7.76 -11.44 -20.96
N ARG A 218 -8.92 -11.95 -20.53
CA ARG A 218 -10.22 -11.26 -20.71
C ARG A 218 -10.23 -9.85 -20.13
N TYR A 219 -9.55 -9.63 -19.00
CA TYR A 219 -9.52 -8.35 -18.28
C TYR A 219 -8.27 -7.52 -18.58
N GLN A 220 -7.36 -8.01 -19.42
CA GLN A 220 -6.08 -7.36 -19.73
C GLN A 220 -6.25 -5.92 -20.20
N TRP A 221 -7.15 -5.69 -21.17
CA TRP A 221 -7.40 -4.35 -21.70
C TRP A 221 -7.98 -3.41 -20.64
N GLN A 222 -8.92 -3.90 -19.84
CA GLN A 222 -9.52 -3.10 -18.78
C GLN A 222 -8.49 -2.76 -17.71
N ASN A 223 -7.59 -3.68 -17.36
CA ASN A 223 -6.48 -3.42 -16.43
C ASN A 223 -5.57 -2.31 -16.98
N MET A 224 -5.15 -2.41 -18.24
CA MET A 224 -4.28 -1.40 -18.87
C MET A 224 -4.95 -0.03 -19.04
N CYS A 225 -6.27 0.03 -19.22
CA CYS A 225 -6.98 1.29 -19.45
C CYS A 225 -7.57 1.92 -18.20
N TYR A 226 -7.81 1.16 -17.14
CA TYR A 226 -8.43 1.67 -15.91
C TYR A 226 -7.47 1.67 -14.73
N GLU A 227 -6.90 0.52 -14.39
CA GLU A 227 -6.08 0.43 -13.19
C GLU A 227 -4.70 1.08 -13.39
N LEU A 228 -4.01 0.80 -14.50
CA LEU A 228 -2.66 1.32 -14.69
C LEU A 228 -2.60 2.86 -14.78
N PRO A 229 -3.52 3.55 -15.48
CA PRO A 229 -3.59 5.02 -15.44
C PRO A 229 -3.97 5.56 -14.07
N LEU A 230 -4.77 4.81 -13.30
CA LEU A 230 -5.17 5.18 -11.95
C LEU A 230 -4.00 5.07 -10.96
N GLU A 231 -3.22 3.99 -11.01
CA GLU A 231 -1.97 3.85 -10.26
C GLU A 231 -1.03 5.02 -10.56
N LEU A 232 -0.75 5.26 -11.85
CA LEU A 232 0.12 6.35 -12.28
C LEU A 232 -0.41 7.71 -11.79
N SER A 233 -1.70 7.98 -11.94
CA SER A 233 -2.29 9.25 -11.51
C SER A 233 -2.16 9.47 -10.00
N CYS A 234 -2.42 8.43 -9.20
CA CYS A 234 -2.23 8.48 -7.75
C CYS A 234 -0.76 8.74 -7.37
N GLN A 235 0.17 8.06 -8.03
CA GLN A 235 1.60 8.23 -7.76
C GLN A 235 2.08 9.64 -8.12
N LEU A 236 1.81 10.12 -9.33
CA LEU A 236 2.21 11.46 -9.77
C LEU A 236 1.62 12.54 -8.86
N PHE A 237 0.34 12.41 -8.49
CA PHE A 237 -0.33 13.34 -7.58
C PHE A 237 0.27 13.30 -6.17
N GLY A 238 0.53 12.11 -5.63
CA GLY A 238 1.17 11.94 -4.32
C GLY A 238 2.60 12.49 -4.29
N THR A 239 3.37 12.27 -5.34
CA THR A 239 4.73 12.80 -5.52
C THR A 239 4.71 14.34 -5.57
N TRP A 240 3.78 14.93 -6.32
CA TRP A 240 3.57 16.38 -6.36
C TRP A 240 3.15 16.93 -4.99
N LEU A 241 2.22 16.27 -4.29
CA LEU A 241 1.79 16.69 -2.95
C LEU A 241 2.95 16.60 -1.94
N GLY A 242 3.79 15.56 -2.03
CA GLY A 242 5.00 15.41 -1.22
C GLY A 242 5.99 16.55 -1.45
N TYR A 243 6.12 17.05 -2.68
CA TYR A 243 6.90 18.24 -2.99
C TYR A 243 6.29 19.50 -2.35
N LEU A 244 4.97 19.70 -2.45
CA LEU A 244 4.29 20.84 -1.82
C LEU A 244 4.43 20.83 -0.29
N LEU A 245 4.35 19.66 0.33
CA LEU A 245 4.59 19.49 1.76
C LEU A 245 6.03 19.83 2.14
N ALA A 246 7.01 19.39 1.35
CA ALA A 246 8.41 19.79 1.57
C ALA A 246 8.60 21.31 1.41
N ASN A 247 7.92 21.92 0.42
CA ASN A 247 7.97 23.35 0.19
C ASN A 247 7.40 24.14 1.37
N SER A 248 6.28 23.70 1.96
CA SER A 248 5.64 24.40 3.08
C SER A 248 6.49 24.41 4.35
N VAL A 249 7.42 23.48 4.51
CA VAL A 249 8.36 23.41 5.64
C VAL A 249 9.78 23.91 5.29
N GLY A 250 9.97 24.54 4.12
CA GLY A 250 11.26 25.13 3.73
C GLY A 250 12.34 24.11 3.32
N LEU A 251 11.95 22.89 2.90
CA LEU A 251 12.86 21.84 2.44
C LEU A 251 13.04 21.80 0.92
N THR A 252 12.68 22.88 0.22
CA THR A 252 12.88 23.02 -1.24
C THR A 252 13.80 24.18 -1.58
N GLY A 253 14.39 24.16 -2.77
CA GLY A 253 15.30 25.20 -3.26
C GLY A 253 16.66 24.65 -3.70
N PRO A 254 17.60 25.54 -4.07
CA PRO A 254 18.94 25.14 -4.50
C PRO A 254 19.66 24.32 -3.43
N GLY A 255 20.21 23.17 -3.82
CA GLY A 255 20.89 22.27 -2.89
C GLY A 255 19.98 21.45 -1.96
N LEU A 256 18.65 21.51 -2.14
CA LEU A 256 17.63 20.71 -1.44
C LEU A 256 16.74 19.96 -2.47
N ILE A 257 15.44 19.79 -2.17
CA ILE A 257 14.46 19.23 -3.12
C ILE A 257 14.15 20.30 -4.18
N SER A 258 14.69 20.12 -5.38
CA SER A 258 14.49 21.05 -6.49
C SER A 258 13.36 20.61 -7.44
N LYS A 259 12.89 21.52 -8.31
CA LYS A 259 11.89 21.21 -9.33
C LYS A 259 12.41 20.21 -10.37
N GLU A 260 13.72 20.23 -10.61
CA GLU A 260 14.42 19.31 -11.49
C GLU A 260 14.38 17.88 -10.94
N ILE A 261 14.63 17.72 -9.63
CA ILE A 261 14.50 16.42 -8.95
C ILE A 261 13.05 15.93 -8.98
N LEU A 262 12.07 16.81 -8.70
CA LEU A 262 10.65 16.46 -8.81
C LEU A 262 10.32 15.93 -10.22
N THR A 263 10.71 16.67 -11.25
CA THR A 263 10.44 16.31 -12.64
C THR A 263 11.11 14.99 -13.01
N LEU A 264 12.33 14.74 -12.53
CA LEU A 264 13.04 13.48 -12.72
C LEU A 264 12.27 12.30 -12.12
N VAL A 265 11.73 12.44 -10.91
CA VAL A 265 10.92 11.39 -10.25
C VAL A 265 9.61 11.15 -11.00
N LEU A 266 8.88 12.21 -11.37
CA LEU A 266 7.63 12.09 -12.14
C LEU A 266 7.87 11.42 -13.51
N ALA A 267 8.98 11.76 -14.18
CA ALA A 267 9.37 11.14 -15.43
C ALA A 267 9.71 9.65 -15.25
N PHE A 268 10.44 9.31 -14.19
CA PHE A 268 10.74 7.93 -13.84
C PHE A 268 9.47 7.10 -13.60
N GLU A 269 8.52 7.61 -12.78
CA GLU A 269 7.23 6.95 -12.52
C GLU A 269 6.44 6.74 -13.81
N THR A 270 6.39 7.75 -14.68
CA THR A 270 5.71 7.67 -15.98
C THR A 270 6.35 6.62 -16.90
N VAL A 271 7.68 6.61 -17.02
CA VAL A 271 8.40 5.62 -17.84
C VAL A 271 8.19 4.22 -17.29
N ARG A 272 8.24 4.04 -15.98
CA ARG A 272 7.98 2.76 -15.30
C ARG A 272 6.59 2.23 -15.65
N SER A 273 5.54 3.04 -15.48
CA SER A 273 4.17 2.64 -15.84
C SER A 273 4.01 2.38 -17.34
N PHE A 274 4.71 3.12 -18.20
CA PHE A 274 4.71 2.84 -19.64
C PHE A 274 5.36 1.48 -19.97
N VAL A 275 6.47 1.13 -19.32
CA VAL A 275 7.09 -0.19 -19.46
C VAL A 275 6.11 -1.29 -19.05
N VAL A 276 5.39 -1.12 -17.93
CA VAL A 276 4.33 -2.06 -17.50
C VAL A 276 3.22 -2.17 -18.55
N ALA A 277 2.80 -1.07 -19.16
CA ALA A 277 1.83 -1.10 -20.27
C ALA A 277 2.36 -1.88 -21.48
N CYS A 278 3.62 -1.67 -21.86
CA CYS A 278 4.29 -2.43 -22.93
C CYS A 278 4.42 -3.92 -22.60
N MET A 279 4.51 -4.26 -21.32
CA MET A 279 4.50 -5.61 -20.80
C MET A 279 3.08 -6.13 -20.54
N GLU A 280 2.06 -5.58 -21.23
CA GLU A 280 0.69 -6.08 -21.18
C GLU A 280 0.06 -5.99 -19.78
N GLY A 281 0.49 -5.01 -18.97
CA GLY A 281 0.07 -4.86 -17.57
C GLY A 281 0.69 -5.90 -16.63
N ARG A 282 1.69 -6.66 -17.09
CA ARG A 282 2.43 -7.63 -16.27
C ARG A 282 3.70 -6.95 -15.75
N ASP A 283 3.73 -6.63 -14.46
CA ASP A 283 4.93 -6.11 -13.80
C ASP A 283 5.69 -7.21 -13.05
N SER A 284 6.81 -6.84 -12.42
CA SER A 284 7.65 -7.74 -11.62
C SER A 284 7.03 -8.21 -10.30
N ASN A 285 5.99 -7.53 -9.83
CA ASN A 285 5.28 -7.81 -8.57
C ASN A 285 4.13 -8.82 -8.78
N HIS A 286 3.64 -9.00 -10.00
CA HIS A 286 2.61 -9.99 -10.35
C HIS A 286 3.21 -11.32 -10.80
N LYS A 287 3.68 -12.12 -9.85
CA LYS A 287 4.17 -13.48 -10.12
C LYS A 287 3.14 -14.53 -9.75
N SER A 288 2.92 -15.51 -10.64
CA SER A 288 2.11 -16.68 -10.32
C SER A 288 2.84 -17.60 -9.36
N TYR A 289 2.14 -18.06 -8.31
CA TYR A 289 2.67 -19.02 -7.35
C TYR A 289 1.79 -20.27 -7.28
N SER A 290 2.42 -21.43 -7.10
CA SER A 290 1.76 -22.71 -6.88
C SER A 290 2.78 -23.68 -6.27
N PRO A 291 2.47 -24.40 -5.19
CA PRO A 291 1.17 -24.47 -4.51
C PRO A 291 0.93 -23.38 -3.45
N VAL A 292 1.96 -22.65 -3.01
CA VAL A 292 1.90 -21.66 -1.92
C VAL A 292 2.77 -20.44 -2.26
N VAL A 293 2.42 -19.27 -1.72
CA VAL A 293 3.27 -18.07 -1.79
C VAL A 293 4.38 -18.20 -0.74
N PRO A 294 5.67 -18.08 -1.13
CA PRO A 294 6.76 -18.16 -0.17
C PRO A 294 6.78 -16.95 0.76
N LYS A 295 7.57 -17.03 1.82
CA LYS A 295 7.73 -15.92 2.76
C LYS A 295 8.34 -14.72 2.03
N ASP A 296 7.76 -13.55 2.26
CA ASP A 296 8.38 -12.31 1.85
C ASP A 296 9.71 -12.10 2.62
N PRO A 297 10.85 -11.98 1.92
CA PRO A 297 12.16 -11.78 2.55
C PRO A 297 12.38 -10.32 2.98
N HIS A 298 11.56 -9.37 2.52
CA HIS A 298 11.80 -7.96 2.73
C HIS A 298 11.07 -7.46 3.98
N PRO A 299 11.76 -6.80 4.93
CA PRO A 299 11.10 -6.28 6.13
C PRO A 299 10.28 -5.03 5.82
N PHE A 300 10.79 -4.13 4.97
CA PHE A 300 10.23 -2.79 4.74
C PHE A 300 9.61 -2.59 3.36
N LEU A 301 10.25 -3.12 2.32
CA LEU A 301 9.78 -3.03 0.94
C LEU A 301 8.76 -4.13 0.63
N VAL A 302 7.83 -3.82 -0.25
CA VAL A 302 6.86 -4.77 -0.78
C VAL A 302 7.50 -5.52 -1.94
N GLY A 303 7.73 -6.82 -1.75
CA GLY A 303 8.16 -7.73 -2.79
C GLY A 303 6.98 -8.38 -3.54
N PRO A 304 7.25 -9.14 -4.62
CA PRO A 304 6.22 -9.88 -5.36
C PRO A 304 5.47 -10.89 -4.48
N GLU A 305 6.13 -11.45 -3.47
CA GLU A 305 5.50 -12.36 -2.50
C GLU A 305 4.45 -11.61 -1.66
N TYR A 306 4.77 -10.43 -1.15
CA TYR A 306 3.86 -9.63 -0.34
C TYR A 306 2.65 -9.16 -1.15
N HIS A 307 2.89 -8.68 -2.38
CA HIS A 307 1.83 -8.27 -3.30
C HIS A 307 0.95 -9.45 -3.73
N ALA A 308 1.52 -10.65 -3.91
CA ALA A 308 0.72 -11.84 -4.15
C ALA A 308 -0.23 -12.17 -2.98
N LEU A 309 0.21 -11.96 -1.72
CA LEU A 309 -0.67 -12.16 -0.57
C LEU A 309 -1.86 -11.19 -0.57
N HIS A 310 -1.68 -9.97 -1.07
CA HIS A 310 -2.79 -9.03 -1.30
C HIS A 310 -3.84 -9.60 -2.25
N HIS A 311 -3.42 -10.17 -3.37
CA HIS A 311 -4.34 -10.82 -4.31
C HIS A 311 -5.05 -12.03 -3.69
N VAL A 312 -4.37 -12.81 -2.85
CA VAL A 312 -5.00 -13.93 -2.13
C VAL A 312 -6.05 -13.44 -1.12
N ASP A 313 -5.74 -12.40 -0.34
CA ASP A 313 -6.66 -11.73 0.58
C ASP A 313 -6.65 -10.20 0.39
N PRO A 314 -7.53 -9.66 -0.47
CA PRO A 314 -7.56 -8.23 -0.80
C PRO A 314 -7.92 -7.29 0.36
N SER A 315 -8.26 -7.85 1.53
CA SER A 315 -8.48 -7.09 2.76
C SER A 315 -7.19 -6.62 3.42
N SER A 316 -6.07 -7.25 3.07
CA SER A 316 -4.78 -7.18 3.74
C SER A 316 -3.66 -6.95 2.73
N TYR A 317 -2.46 -6.65 3.22
CA TYR A 317 -1.24 -6.45 2.42
C TYR A 317 -1.39 -5.33 1.38
N ILE A 318 -1.93 -4.17 1.79
CA ILE A 318 -2.36 -3.10 0.89
C ILE A 318 -1.21 -2.29 0.29
N GLY A 319 -0.06 -2.24 0.97
CA GLY A 319 1.11 -1.49 0.55
C GLY A 319 1.60 -1.92 -0.84
N SER A 320 1.96 -0.94 -1.65
CA SER A 320 2.41 -1.13 -3.04
C SER A 320 3.92 -1.24 -3.18
N THR A 321 4.67 -0.33 -2.56
CA THR A 321 6.14 -0.34 -2.56
C THR A 321 6.71 -0.41 -1.14
N PHE A 322 6.07 0.25 -0.19
CA PHE A 322 6.48 0.29 1.21
C PHE A 322 5.38 -0.29 2.10
N LYS A 323 5.75 -1.00 3.15
CA LYS A 323 4.79 -1.57 4.10
C LYS A 323 4.31 -0.60 5.17
N VAL A 324 4.77 0.66 5.13
CA VAL A 324 4.48 1.67 6.17
C VAL A 324 2.98 1.88 6.33
N PHE A 325 2.23 1.90 5.23
CA PHE A 325 0.78 2.02 5.28
C PHE A 325 0.14 0.86 6.07
N ASP A 326 0.53 -0.38 5.76
CA ASP A 326 0.02 -1.55 6.46
C ASP A 326 0.46 -1.63 7.91
N TRP A 327 1.65 -1.13 8.24
CA TRP A 327 2.11 -0.99 9.62
C TRP A 327 1.27 0.02 10.39
N PHE A 328 0.85 1.11 9.76
CA PHE A 328 0.02 2.10 10.43
C PHE A 328 -1.38 1.55 10.71
N LEU A 329 -2.03 0.96 9.70
CA LEU A 329 -3.41 0.46 9.79
C LEU A 329 -3.55 -0.97 10.33
N GLY A 330 -2.44 -1.70 10.47
CA GLY A 330 -2.45 -3.09 10.89
C GLY A 330 -3.11 -4.00 9.86
N THR A 331 -2.71 -3.88 8.60
CA THR A 331 -3.21 -4.69 7.47
C THR A 331 -2.15 -5.66 6.91
N SER A 332 -0.97 -5.79 7.53
CA SER A 332 0.13 -6.66 7.07
C SER A 332 -0.05 -8.16 7.36
N CYS A 333 -1.26 -8.59 7.71
CA CYS A 333 -1.57 -9.98 8.04
C CYS A 333 -3.03 -10.31 7.68
N SER A 334 -3.30 -11.58 7.38
CA SER A 334 -4.64 -12.11 7.16
C SER A 334 -5.05 -13.02 8.31
N LEU A 335 -5.97 -12.54 9.16
CA LEU A 335 -6.60 -13.34 10.22
C LEU A 335 -8.04 -13.73 9.88
N GLN A 336 -8.70 -12.93 9.06
CA GLN A 336 -10.10 -13.12 8.72
C GLN A 336 -10.32 -14.51 8.09
N SER A 337 -11.35 -15.22 8.56
CA SER A 337 -11.73 -16.55 8.08
C SER A 337 -10.68 -17.67 8.27
N ARG A 338 -9.59 -17.43 9.02
CA ARG A 338 -8.61 -18.47 9.38
C ARG A 338 -9.19 -19.38 10.46
N ARG A 339 -8.87 -20.67 10.40
CA ARG A 339 -9.24 -21.66 11.43
C ARG A 339 -8.12 -21.75 12.45
N VAL A 340 -8.40 -21.44 13.71
CA VAL A 340 -7.38 -21.37 14.75
C VAL A 340 -7.49 -22.58 15.67
N THR A 341 -6.36 -23.16 16.04
CA THR A 341 -6.30 -24.17 17.10
C THR A 341 -5.37 -23.68 18.19
N VAL A 342 -5.84 -23.71 19.43
CA VAL A 342 -5.04 -23.39 20.62
C VAL A 342 -4.71 -24.69 21.32
N ALA A 343 -3.43 -24.99 21.47
CA ALA A 343 -2.94 -26.19 22.10
C ALA A 343 -2.18 -25.89 23.40
N GLY A 344 -2.51 -26.65 24.46
CA GLY A 344 -1.94 -26.50 25.79
C GLY A 344 -2.63 -25.43 26.63
N ASP A 345 -2.10 -25.18 27.83
CA ASP A 345 -2.62 -24.16 28.74
C ASP A 345 -1.86 -22.84 28.58
N LEU A 346 -2.56 -21.81 28.10
CA LEU A 346 -2.06 -20.43 28.05
C LEU A 346 -2.45 -19.61 29.29
N GLY A 347 -3.02 -20.25 30.31
CA GLY A 347 -3.52 -19.62 31.53
C GLY A 347 -4.60 -18.58 31.24
N ALA A 348 -4.62 -17.51 32.05
CA ALA A 348 -5.57 -16.40 31.89
C ALA A 348 -5.45 -15.65 30.55
N TYR A 349 -4.32 -15.80 29.86
CA TYR A 349 -4.12 -15.21 28.54
C TYR A 349 -4.89 -15.93 27.43
N GLY A 350 -5.06 -17.25 27.54
CA GLY A 350 -5.77 -18.04 26.53
C GLY A 350 -7.17 -17.50 26.23
N PRO A 351 -8.07 -17.34 27.22
CA PRO A 351 -9.40 -16.76 27.03
C PRO A 351 -9.37 -15.34 26.44
N ALA A 352 -8.43 -14.48 26.89
CA ALA A 352 -8.27 -13.13 26.38
C ALA A 352 -7.85 -13.10 24.90
N LEU A 353 -6.88 -13.94 24.50
CA LEU A 353 -6.45 -14.08 23.12
C LEU A 353 -7.57 -14.58 22.22
N LYS A 354 -8.35 -15.57 22.68
CA LYS A 354 -9.51 -16.07 21.94
C LYS A 354 -10.53 -14.97 21.67
N GLN A 355 -10.78 -14.10 22.65
CA GLN A 355 -11.68 -12.97 22.49
C GLN A 355 -11.18 -11.99 21.42
N GLU A 356 -9.88 -11.67 21.41
CA GLU A 356 -9.29 -10.80 20.40
C GLU A 356 -9.33 -11.43 19.00
N LEU A 357 -9.01 -12.73 18.88
CA LEU A 357 -9.11 -13.48 17.62
C LEU A 357 -10.53 -13.50 17.06
N LEU A 358 -11.54 -13.66 17.91
CA LEU A 358 -12.94 -13.57 17.49
C LEU A 358 -13.29 -12.17 16.95
N SER A 359 -12.70 -11.11 17.52
CA SER A 359 -12.86 -9.74 17.02
C SER A 359 -12.24 -9.55 15.63
N GLU A 360 -11.17 -10.29 15.32
CA GLU A 360 -10.53 -10.35 14.00
C GLU A 360 -11.28 -11.24 12.99
N SER A 361 -12.47 -11.72 13.35
CA SER A 361 -13.35 -12.52 12.46
C SER A 361 -12.68 -13.81 11.95
N VAL A 362 -11.93 -14.50 12.81
CA VAL A 362 -11.50 -15.89 12.54
C VAL A 362 -12.71 -16.80 12.33
N SER A 363 -12.55 -17.86 11.55
CA SER A 363 -13.67 -18.76 11.20
C SER A 363 -14.12 -19.62 12.38
N CYS A 364 -13.17 -20.14 13.15
CA CYS A 364 -13.41 -20.95 14.34
C CYS A 364 -12.14 -20.98 15.20
N ILE A 365 -12.33 -21.31 16.47
CA ILE A 365 -11.26 -21.57 17.43
C ILE A 365 -11.54 -22.93 18.06
N GLU A 366 -10.57 -23.82 18.02
CA GLU A 366 -10.65 -25.15 18.62
C GLU A 366 -9.54 -25.34 19.67
N ASP A 367 -9.86 -26.01 20.77
CA ASP A 367 -8.88 -26.35 21.81
C ASP A 367 -8.32 -27.75 21.59
N LEU A 368 -7.02 -27.91 21.80
CA LEU A 368 -6.31 -29.17 21.64
C LEU A 368 -5.43 -29.48 22.86
N ASN A 369 -5.56 -30.68 23.41
CA ASN A 369 -4.69 -31.12 24.49
C ASN A 369 -3.37 -31.69 23.93
N ILE A 370 -2.23 -31.17 24.39
CA ILE A 370 -0.89 -31.58 23.93
C ILE A 370 -0.49 -32.95 24.50
N LEU A 371 -0.82 -33.22 25.76
CA LEU A 371 -0.29 -34.35 26.54
C LEU A 371 -1.08 -35.65 26.42
N SER A 372 -2.01 -35.70 25.47
CA SER A 372 -2.89 -36.83 25.28
C SER A 372 -2.12 -38.01 24.66
N THR A 373 -1.98 -39.10 25.41
CA THR A 373 -1.22 -40.32 25.03
C THR A 373 -2.11 -41.44 24.47
N ASP A 374 -3.43 -41.26 24.44
CA ASP A 374 -4.36 -42.26 23.94
C ASP A 374 -4.40 -42.29 22.39
N SER A 375 -4.29 -43.49 21.83
CA SER A 375 -4.28 -43.71 20.36
C SER A 375 -5.53 -43.20 19.64
N LYS A 376 -6.70 -43.21 20.30
CA LYS A 376 -7.94 -42.63 19.74
C LYS A 376 -7.90 -41.11 19.69
N GLU A 377 -7.28 -40.48 20.69
CA GLU A 377 -7.09 -39.03 20.70
C GLU A 377 -6.03 -38.58 19.69
N SER A 378 -5.06 -39.44 19.37
CA SER A 378 -4.09 -39.19 18.29
C SER A 378 -4.75 -38.98 16.92
N ASN A 379 -5.74 -39.80 16.55
CA ASN A 379 -6.50 -39.60 15.31
C ASN A 379 -7.34 -38.31 15.35
N GLY A 380 -7.98 -38.02 16.50
CA GLY A 380 -8.72 -36.76 16.68
C GLY A 380 -7.81 -35.53 16.55
N ARG A 381 -6.58 -35.59 17.08
CA ARG A 381 -5.57 -34.53 16.92
C ARG A 381 -5.22 -34.30 15.46
N ILE A 382 -5.01 -35.36 14.69
CA ILE A 382 -4.72 -35.26 13.25
C ILE A 382 -5.89 -34.59 12.51
N GLU A 383 -7.13 -34.95 12.84
CA GLU A 383 -8.31 -34.33 12.22
C GLU A 383 -8.43 -32.84 12.53
N VAL A 384 -8.14 -32.43 13.77
CA VAL A 384 -8.10 -31.01 14.18
C VAL A 384 -7.00 -30.28 13.42
N LEU A 385 -5.76 -30.79 13.44
CA LEU A 385 -4.61 -30.16 12.77
C LEU A 385 -4.80 -30.05 11.25
N ALA A 386 -5.44 -31.04 10.63
CA ALA A 386 -5.77 -31.01 9.21
C ALA A 386 -6.74 -29.86 8.85
N ARG A 387 -7.55 -29.39 9.81
CA ARG A 387 -8.44 -28.25 9.65
C ARG A 387 -7.95 -26.97 10.33
N THR A 388 -6.72 -26.92 10.81
CA THR A 388 -6.11 -25.73 11.41
C THR A 388 -5.37 -24.92 10.34
N ASP A 389 -5.50 -23.60 10.34
CA ASP A 389 -4.68 -22.68 9.52
C ASP A 389 -3.65 -21.93 10.37
N ILE A 390 -3.98 -21.67 11.63
CA ILE A 390 -3.10 -21.05 12.64
C ILE A 390 -3.07 -21.96 13.87
N LEU A 391 -1.91 -22.55 14.14
CA LEU A 391 -1.67 -23.33 15.35
C LEU A 391 -1.03 -22.44 16.40
N ILE A 392 -1.69 -22.28 17.54
CA ILE A 392 -1.20 -21.53 18.69
C ILE A 392 -0.79 -22.54 19.77
N ILE A 393 0.44 -22.45 20.26
CA ILE A 393 1.00 -23.38 21.23
C ILE A 393 1.66 -22.64 22.38
N GLY A 394 1.57 -23.21 23.59
CA GLY A 394 2.42 -22.84 24.72
C GLY A 394 3.82 -23.46 24.62
N SER A 395 4.71 -23.10 25.55
CA SER A 395 6.08 -23.66 25.63
C SER A 395 6.12 -25.04 26.31
N GLU A 396 5.05 -25.82 26.27
CA GLU A 396 4.94 -27.12 26.96
C GLU A 396 5.79 -28.23 26.28
N PRO A 397 6.16 -29.30 27.00
CA PRO A 397 6.75 -30.48 26.36
C PRO A 397 5.83 -31.06 25.27
N GLY A 398 6.39 -31.42 24.11
CA GLY A 398 5.63 -31.97 22.98
C GLY A 398 5.22 -30.93 21.92
N SER A 399 5.48 -29.64 22.14
CA SER A 399 5.22 -28.59 21.16
C SER A 399 5.92 -28.83 19.80
N ASP A 400 7.16 -29.30 19.81
CA ASP A 400 7.90 -29.58 18.57
C ASP A 400 7.26 -30.72 17.75
N GLU A 401 6.86 -31.82 18.41
CA GLU A 401 6.15 -32.93 17.77
C GLU A 401 4.82 -32.47 17.19
N LEU A 402 4.11 -31.58 17.89
CA LEU A 402 2.85 -31.03 17.42
C LEU A 402 3.03 -30.15 16.18
N ILE A 403 4.10 -29.34 16.11
CA ILE A 403 4.45 -28.56 14.92
C ILE A 403 4.71 -29.51 13.74
N ASP A 404 5.47 -30.59 13.96
CA ASP A 404 5.80 -31.55 12.90
C ASP A 404 4.55 -32.29 12.39
N LEU A 405 3.65 -32.69 13.30
CA LEU A 405 2.34 -33.25 12.95
C LEU A 405 1.48 -32.24 12.18
N PHE A 406 1.48 -30.97 12.60
CA PHE A 406 0.74 -29.91 11.93
C PHE A 406 1.23 -29.71 10.50
N LYS A 407 2.55 -29.57 10.31
CA LYS A 407 3.17 -29.50 8.98
C LYS A 407 2.78 -30.67 8.09
N LYS A 408 2.78 -31.89 8.65
CA LYS A 408 2.48 -33.13 7.92
C LYS A 408 1.02 -33.25 7.50
N TYR A 409 0.08 -32.85 8.36
CA TYR A 409 -1.34 -33.15 8.18
C TYR A 409 -2.20 -31.95 7.80
N HIS A 410 -1.68 -30.72 7.89
CA HIS A 410 -2.37 -29.50 7.50
C HIS A 410 -2.98 -29.62 6.09
N LYS A 411 -4.26 -29.23 5.95
CA LYS A 411 -4.93 -29.11 4.67
C LYS A 411 -5.47 -27.70 4.50
N ALA A 412 -4.84 -26.96 3.60
CA ALA A 412 -5.24 -25.61 3.31
C ALA A 412 -6.67 -25.55 2.77
N LYS A 413 -7.45 -24.59 3.26
CA LYS A 413 -8.79 -24.32 2.73
C LYS A 413 -8.65 -23.86 1.27
N ALA A 414 -9.55 -24.28 0.38
CA ALA A 414 -9.46 -23.95 -1.05
C ALA A 414 -9.29 -22.44 -1.34
N SER A 415 -9.96 -21.58 -0.56
CA SER A 415 -9.89 -20.11 -0.66
C SER A 415 -8.59 -19.49 -0.11
N GLN A 416 -7.79 -20.27 0.62
CA GLN A 416 -6.54 -19.86 1.28
C GLN A 416 -5.40 -20.84 0.96
N SER A 417 -5.55 -21.60 -0.13
CA SER A 417 -4.61 -22.66 -0.52
C SER A 417 -3.20 -22.14 -0.79
N LEU A 418 -3.08 -20.85 -1.08
CA LEU A 418 -1.84 -20.17 -1.38
C LEU A 418 -1.18 -19.50 -0.15
N LEU A 419 -1.83 -19.52 1.02
CA LEU A 419 -1.27 -18.98 2.26
C LEU A 419 -0.48 -20.07 3.00
N LEU A 420 0.68 -19.71 3.54
CA LEU A 420 1.37 -20.59 4.48
C LEU A 420 0.52 -20.82 5.74
N PRO A 421 0.52 -22.04 6.31
CA PRO A 421 0.02 -22.25 7.66
C PRO A 421 0.89 -21.47 8.67
N GLU A 422 0.28 -20.95 9.73
CA GLU A 422 1.01 -20.21 10.76
C GLU A 422 1.16 -21.03 12.05
N VAL A 423 2.29 -20.83 12.73
CA VAL A 423 2.52 -21.35 14.08
C VAL A 423 2.86 -20.18 14.99
N TRP A 424 2.09 -20.00 16.05
CA TRP A 424 2.32 -18.96 17.06
C TRP A 424 2.74 -19.63 18.36
N CYS A 425 4.00 -19.45 18.72
CA CYS A 425 4.55 -20.03 19.94
C CYS A 425 4.61 -18.98 21.04
N PHE A 426 3.87 -19.24 22.11
CA PHE A 426 3.91 -18.47 23.35
C PHE A 426 5.06 -18.97 24.20
N ASP A 427 6.07 -18.12 24.34
CA ASP A 427 7.26 -18.44 25.11
C ASP A 427 7.27 -17.67 26.42
N THR A 428 7.02 -18.40 27.52
CA THR A 428 7.20 -17.89 28.89
C THR A 428 8.61 -18.16 29.42
N ARG A 429 9.39 -18.97 28.68
CA ARG A 429 10.78 -19.30 28.99
C ARG A 429 11.68 -18.47 28.08
N LYS A 430 12.99 -18.52 28.33
CA LYS A 430 13.96 -17.98 27.38
C LYS A 430 14.28 -19.10 26.39
N ALA A 431 13.48 -19.28 25.32
CA ALA A 431 13.93 -20.12 24.22
C ALA A 431 15.28 -19.62 23.71
N SER A 432 16.11 -20.54 23.23
CA SER A 432 17.38 -20.14 22.64
C SER A 432 17.12 -19.35 21.35
N LEU A 433 17.88 -18.27 21.15
CA LEU A 433 17.77 -17.46 19.93
C LEU A 433 18.02 -18.29 18.66
N GLN A 434 18.85 -19.33 18.77
CA GLN A 434 19.10 -20.28 17.69
C GLN A 434 17.85 -21.06 17.28
N GLN A 435 17.10 -21.61 18.24
CA GLN A 435 15.84 -22.32 17.95
C GLN A 435 14.80 -21.40 17.32
N VAL A 436 14.66 -20.17 17.83
CA VAL A 436 13.72 -19.18 17.27
C VAL A 436 14.11 -18.83 15.83
N LYS A 437 15.40 -18.66 15.55
CA LYS A 437 15.92 -18.41 14.20
C LYS A 437 15.67 -19.58 13.25
N GLU A 438 15.93 -20.81 13.70
CA GLU A 438 15.66 -22.02 12.91
C GLU A 438 14.17 -22.13 12.53
N ARG A 439 13.27 -21.88 13.49
CA ARG A 439 11.82 -21.87 13.24
C ARG A 439 11.39 -20.71 12.34
N HIS A 440 11.97 -19.52 12.45
CA HIS A 440 11.69 -18.42 11.52
C HIS A 440 12.11 -18.73 10.08
N ASN A 441 13.16 -19.54 9.90
CA ASN A 441 13.66 -19.97 8.60
C ASN A 441 12.94 -21.22 8.04
N ASP A 442 11.96 -21.79 8.75
CA ASP A 442 11.23 -22.97 8.27
C ASP A 442 10.25 -22.61 7.14
N GLU A 443 10.61 -22.85 5.89
CA GLU A 443 9.85 -22.41 4.71
C GLU A 443 8.41 -22.99 4.60
N ASP A 444 8.09 -24.05 5.34
CA ASP A 444 6.77 -24.68 5.29
C ASP A 444 5.72 -23.97 6.15
N ILE A 445 6.15 -23.11 7.09
CA ILE A 445 5.28 -22.42 8.04
C ILE A 445 5.66 -20.96 8.21
N LEU A 446 4.68 -20.11 8.51
CA LEU A 446 4.95 -18.78 9.05
C LEU A 446 5.01 -18.85 10.58
N TYR A 447 6.22 -18.93 11.12
CA TYR A 447 6.44 -18.99 12.56
C TYR A 447 6.44 -17.59 13.19
N ARG A 448 5.65 -17.43 14.26
CA ARG A 448 5.64 -16.26 15.13
C ARG A 448 6.04 -16.66 16.55
N HIS A 449 6.98 -15.92 17.12
CA HIS A 449 7.43 -16.06 18.49
C HIS A 449 6.81 -14.94 19.32
N ILE A 450 5.97 -15.31 20.29
CA ILE A 450 5.27 -14.36 21.14
C ILE A 450 5.93 -14.42 22.51
N VAL A 451 6.68 -13.35 22.83
CA VAL A 451 7.49 -13.25 24.04
C VAL A 451 6.61 -12.78 25.17
N CYS A 452 6.37 -13.67 26.13
CA CYS A 452 5.67 -13.38 27.37
C CYS A 452 6.70 -13.35 28.50
N HIS A 453 7.13 -12.17 28.94
CA HIS A 453 7.96 -12.10 30.14
C HIS A 453 7.19 -12.63 31.36
N SER A 454 7.91 -13.34 32.23
CA SER A 454 7.41 -14.28 33.25
C SER A 454 6.14 -13.87 34.01
N GLU A 455 5.39 -14.85 34.53
CA GLU A 455 4.16 -14.68 35.34
C GLU A 455 4.22 -13.53 36.36
N ARG A 456 5.40 -13.19 36.91
CA ARG A 456 5.54 -12.07 37.85
C ARG A 456 5.36 -10.68 37.24
N GLN A 457 5.63 -10.48 35.95
CA GLN A 457 5.37 -9.21 35.26
C GLN A 457 3.90 -9.08 34.81
N TRP A 458 3.16 -10.20 34.75
CA TRP A 458 1.71 -10.20 34.50
C TRP A 458 0.91 -9.70 35.69
N LEU A 459 1.47 -9.71 36.89
CA LEU A 459 0.79 -9.26 38.12
C LEU A 459 0.34 -7.79 38.06
N GLY A 460 0.81 -6.99 37.09
CA GLY A 460 0.33 -5.63 36.84
C GLY A 460 -0.42 -5.42 35.51
N LEU A 461 -0.31 -6.34 34.54
CA LEU A 461 -0.91 -6.17 33.21
C LEU A 461 -2.09 -7.12 33.04
N ARG A 462 -3.25 -6.54 32.71
CA ARG A 462 -4.48 -7.28 32.41
C ARG A 462 -4.27 -8.21 31.21
N PRO A 463 -4.64 -9.51 31.27
CA PRO A 463 -4.46 -10.44 30.16
C PRO A 463 -5.07 -9.98 28.84
N GLU A 464 -6.18 -9.25 28.92
CA GLU A 464 -6.85 -8.63 27.78
C GLU A 464 -5.92 -7.64 27.06
N TRP A 465 -5.23 -6.78 27.80
CA TRP A 465 -4.30 -5.82 27.21
C TRP A 465 -3.13 -6.50 26.50
N ALA A 466 -2.55 -7.55 27.10
CA ALA A 466 -1.47 -8.31 26.48
C ALA A 466 -1.94 -8.99 25.19
N ALA A 467 -3.18 -9.50 25.18
CA ALA A 467 -3.77 -10.13 24.00
C ALA A 467 -4.00 -9.10 22.89
N SER A 468 -4.58 -7.94 23.23
CA SER A 468 -4.78 -6.85 22.27
C SER A 468 -3.44 -6.37 21.70
N MET A 469 -2.39 -6.26 22.53
CA MET A 469 -1.05 -5.88 22.08
C MET A 469 -0.42 -6.92 21.16
N ALA A 470 -0.55 -8.21 21.46
CA ALA A 470 -0.05 -9.26 20.59
C ALA A 470 -0.72 -9.22 19.22
N ILE A 471 -2.05 -9.11 19.17
CA ILE A 471 -2.80 -8.98 17.92
C ILE A 471 -2.43 -7.68 17.19
N TRP A 472 -2.22 -6.56 17.91
CA TRP A 472 -1.79 -5.30 17.33
C TRP A 472 -0.46 -5.40 16.58
N TRP A 473 0.52 -6.14 17.12
CA TRP A 473 1.80 -6.40 16.46
C TRP A 473 1.68 -7.41 15.31
N ILE A 474 0.90 -8.48 15.48
CA ILE A 474 0.66 -9.49 14.45
C ILE A 474 0.03 -8.85 13.21
N ARG A 475 -0.95 -7.95 13.40
CA ARG A 475 -1.57 -7.15 12.33
C ARG A 475 -0.58 -6.30 11.54
N ARG A 476 0.56 -5.96 12.13
CA ARG A 476 1.66 -5.19 11.51
C ARG A 476 2.74 -6.10 10.93
N GLY A 477 2.49 -7.41 10.89
CA GLY A 477 3.36 -8.40 10.26
C GLY A 477 4.53 -8.84 11.13
N MET A 478 4.56 -8.48 12.42
CA MET A 478 5.66 -8.87 13.30
C MET A 478 5.73 -10.39 13.47
N ARG A 479 6.94 -10.94 13.28
CA ARG A 479 7.24 -12.36 13.53
C ARG A 479 7.70 -12.58 14.97
N THR A 480 8.35 -11.60 15.59
CA THR A 480 8.65 -11.61 17.03
C THR A 480 7.77 -10.56 17.69
N VAL A 481 6.89 -11.00 18.59
CA VAL A 481 5.82 -10.20 19.15
C VAL A 481 6.08 -9.99 20.65
N PRO A 482 6.36 -8.77 21.10
CA PRO A 482 6.45 -8.48 22.52
C PRO A 482 5.02 -8.41 23.09
N ALA A 483 4.63 -9.43 23.86
CA ALA A 483 3.32 -9.44 24.52
C ALA A 483 3.31 -8.64 25.84
N SER A 484 4.49 -8.21 26.33
CA SER A 484 4.65 -7.29 27.45
C SER A 484 5.30 -5.98 27.01
N CYS A 485 5.03 -4.91 27.77
CA CYS A 485 5.54 -3.55 27.53
C CYS A 485 7.06 -3.40 27.82
N ASP A 486 7.87 -4.44 27.65
CA ASP A 486 9.32 -4.29 27.70
C ASP A 486 9.83 -3.80 26.34
N VAL A 487 9.73 -2.48 26.15
CA VAL A 487 10.23 -1.81 24.94
C VAL A 487 11.73 -2.08 24.73
N LEU A 488 12.49 -2.43 25.78
CA LEU A 488 13.91 -2.79 25.65
C LEU A 488 14.12 -4.15 24.97
N ALA A 489 13.12 -5.04 24.99
CA ALA A 489 13.17 -6.31 24.28
C ALA A 489 13.04 -6.15 22.76
N LEU A 490 12.47 -5.04 22.26
CA LEU A 490 12.42 -4.74 20.82
C LEU A 490 13.79 -4.36 20.23
N PHE A 491 14.74 -3.94 21.08
CA PHE A 491 16.08 -3.51 20.67
C PHE A 491 17.16 -4.56 20.97
N ARG A 492 16.80 -5.73 21.50
CA ARG A 492 17.69 -6.87 21.75
C ARG A 492 17.43 -7.96 20.72
#